data_AF-A0A256LIZ6-F1
#
_entry.id   AF-A0A256LIZ6-F1
#
_cell.length_a   1.000
_cell.length_b   1.000
_cell.length_c   1.000
_cell.angle_alpha   90.00
_cell.angle_beta   90.00
_cell.angle_gamma   90.00
#
_symmetry.space_group_name_H-M   'P 1'
#
loop_
_entity.id
_entity.type
_entity.pdbx_description
1 polymer ?
#
loop_
_entity_poly.entity_id
_entity_poly.type
_entity_poly.pdbx_seq_one_letter_code
_entity_poly.pdbx_strand_id
1 'polypeptide(L)'
;MKIKGNSIKFEDFKVKFNQASKDFSKIFETQKLTNKTLAQSIVELCDKYGFKAESIAHYLFKNGKYTITTKIVDSETGLEIQVTNSTDIDIREASIQNLILLFDEKLPDYYVGMR
;
A
#
# COMPACT_ATOMS: atom_id res chain seq x y z
N MET A 1 21.75 13.57 19.23
CA MET A 1 20.56 12.73 19.04
C MET A 1 19.34 13.45 19.61
N LYS A 2 18.47 14.00 18.75
CA LYS A 2 17.18 14.57 19.14
C LYS A 2 16.20 14.44 17.97
N ILE A 3 15.29 13.47 18.07
CA ILE A 3 14.04 13.51 17.32
C ILE A 3 12.99 13.94 18.36
N LYS A 4 12.57 15.21 18.33
CA LYS A 4 11.40 15.67 19.08
C LYS A 4 10.31 15.96 18.04
N GLY A 5 9.53 14.92 17.78
CA GLY A 5 8.46 14.87 16.78
C GLY A 5 8.54 13.58 15.98
N ASN A 6 7.51 12.73 16.07
CA ASN A 6 7.17 11.59 15.21
C ASN A 6 7.70 10.16 15.49
N SER A 7 8.44 9.86 16.57
CA SER A 7 8.70 8.43 16.90
C SER A 7 7.43 7.67 17.29
N ILE A 8 6.57 8.29 18.11
CA ILE A 8 5.28 7.71 18.53
C ILE A 8 4.36 7.51 17.32
N LYS A 9 4.23 8.53 16.46
CA LYS A 9 3.42 8.46 15.24
C LYS A 9 3.89 7.36 14.28
N PHE A 10 5.20 7.09 14.22
CA PHE A 10 5.75 6.02 13.42
C PHE A 10 5.46 4.62 13.99
N GLU A 11 5.57 4.45 15.31
CA GLU A 11 5.17 3.19 15.95
C GLU A 11 3.66 2.94 15.80
N ASP A 12 2.83 3.97 15.93
CA ASP A 12 1.38 3.87 15.69
C ASP A 12 1.09 3.47 14.24
N PHE A 13 1.75 4.10 13.28
CA PHE A 13 1.68 3.73 11.86
C PHE A 13 2.04 2.26 11.65
N LYS A 14 3.17 1.81 12.20
CA LYS A 14 3.66 0.44 12.09
C LYS A 14 2.69 -0.56 12.70
N VAL A 15 2.10 -0.25 13.86
CA VAL A 15 1.11 -1.11 14.50
C VAL A 15 -0.16 -1.23 13.63
N LYS A 16 -0.71 -0.10 13.18
CA LYS A 16 -1.87 -0.08 12.27
C LYS A 16 -1.59 -0.87 11.00
N PHE A 17 -0.43 -0.66 10.39
CA PHE A 17 -0.03 -1.29 9.15
C PHE A 17 0.13 -2.82 9.29
N ASN A 18 0.79 -3.27 10.37
CA ASN A 18 0.92 -4.69 10.66
C ASN A 18 -0.43 -5.36 10.91
N GLN A 19 -1.37 -4.67 11.54
CA GLN A 19 -2.71 -5.19 11.75
C GLN A 19 -3.50 -5.25 10.43
N ALA A 20 -3.39 -4.22 9.59
CA ALA A 20 -3.98 -4.21 8.24
C ALA A 20 -3.43 -5.36 7.38
N SER A 21 -2.12 -5.60 7.42
CA SER A 21 -1.46 -6.69 6.69
C SER A 21 -1.97 -8.07 7.12
N LYS A 22 -2.15 -8.29 8.43
CA LYS A 22 -2.73 -9.54 8.95
C LYS A 22 -4.19 -9.75 8.51
N ASP A 23 -4.98 -8.68 8.53
CA ASP A 23 -6.37 -8.73 8.09
C ASP A 23 -6.47 -8.92 6.56
N PHE A 24 -5.54 -8.33 5.80
CA PHE A 24 -5.39 -8.56 4.36
C PHE A 24 -5.16 -10.03 4.03
N SER A 25 -4.22 -10.70 4.71
CA SER A 25 -3.97 -12.14 4.50
C SER A 25 -5.24 -12.98 4.67
N LYS A 26 -6.07 -12.66 5.68
CA LYS A 26 -7.36 -13.33 5.90
C LYS A 26 -8.35 -13.06 4.77
N ILE A 27 -8.43 -11.82 4.27
CA ILE A 27 -9.29 -11.47 3.12
C ILE A 27 -8.85 -12.27 1.89
N PHE A 28 -7.55 -12.34 1.63
CA PHE A 28 -7.00 -13.09 0.50
C PHE A 28 -7.33 -14.59 0.59
N GLU A 29 -7.22 -15.20 1.77
CA GLU A 29 -7.60 -16.59 2.02
C GLU A 29 -9.11 -16.84 1.89
N THR A 30 -9.94 -15.88 2.31
CA THR A 30 -11.41 -16.01 2.38
C THR A 30 -12.14 -15.53 1.13
N GLN A 31 -11.45 -14.89 0.18
CA GLN A 31 -12.06 -14.39 -1.06
C GLN A 31 -12.74 -15.45 -1.93
N LYS A 32 -12.43 -16.73 -1.71
CA LYS A 32 -13.19 -17.85 -2.29
C LYS A 32 -14.67 -17.89 -1.85
N LEU A 33 -15.07 -17.11 -0.84
CA LEU A 33 -16.38 -17.19 -0.18
C LEU A 33 -17.22 -15.91 -0.27
N THR A 34 -16.75 -14.85 -0.93
CA THR A 34 -17.44 -13.53 -0.98
C THR A 34 -17.61 -13.01 -2.39
N ASN A 35 -18.76 -12.38 -2.72
CA ASN A 35 -19.02 -11.71 -4.00
C ASN A 35 -18.30 -10.35 -4.17
N LYS A 36 -17.31 -10.05 -3.31
CA LYS A 36 -16.56 -8.78 -3.36
C LYS A 36 -15.28 -8.95 -4.17
N THR A 37 -14.93 -7.93 -4.94
CA THR A 37 -13.64 -7.91 -5.65
C THR A 37 -12.50 -7.61 -4.68
N LEU A 38 -11.29 -8.07 -5.00
CA LEU A 38 -10.09 -7.79 -4.22
C LEU A 38 -9.82 -6.28 -4.08
N ALA A 39 -10.08 -5.51 -5.13
CA ALA A 39 -9.98 -4.06 -5.08
C ALA A 39 -10.90 -3.43 -4.01
N GLN A 40 -12.18 -3.86 -3.96
CA GLN A 40 -13.12 -3.37 -2.95
C GLN A 40 -12.69 -3.75 -1.53
N SER A 41 -12.23 -4.98 -1.34
CA SER A 41 -11.71 -5.43 -0.05
C SER A 41 -10.50 -4.65 0.44
N ILE A 42 -9.59 -4.28 -0.47
CA ILE A 42 -8.42 -3.46 -0.14
C ILE A 42 -8.83 -2.03 0.23
N VAL A 43 -9.79 -1.44 -0.47
CA VAL A 43 -10.32 -0.12 -0.13
C VAL A 43 -10.96 -0.12 1.26
N GLU A 44 -11.84 -1.10 1.55
CA GLU A 44 -12.46 -1.26 2.87
C GLU A 44 -11.43 -1.46 3.99
N LEU A 45 -10.37 -2.23 3.71
CA LEU A 45 -9.25 -2.42 4.63
C LEU A 45 -8.52 -1.10 4.88
N CYS A 46 -8.20 -0.34 3.83
CA CYS A 46 -7.54 0.95 3.97
C CYS A 46 -8.38 1.91 4.81
N ASP A 47 -9.66 2.04 4.50
CA ASP A 47 -10.59 2.90 5.25
C ASP A 47 -10.68 2.50 6.72
N LYS A 48 -10.76 1.19 7.02
CA LYS A 48 -10.79 0.65 8.38
C LYS A 48 -9.58 1.07 9.22
N TYR A 49 -8.40 1.14 8.61
CA TYR A 49 -7.15 1.49 9.30
C TYR A 49 -6.72 2.95 9.12
N GLY A 50 -7.54 3.78 8.45
CA GLY A 50 -7.25 5.21 8.23
C GLY A 50 -6.20 5.46 7.15
N PHE A 51 -6.01 4.50 6.24
CA PHE A 51 -5.08 4.59 5.12
C PHE A 51 -5.75 5.10 3.84
N LYS A 52 -4.99 5.77 3.00
CA LYS A 52 -5.35 6.12 1.62
C LYS A 52 -4.42 5.39 0.66
N ALA A 53 -4.99 4.62 -0.26
CA ALA A 53 -4.26 4.00 -1.34
C ALA A 53 -4.26 4.92 -2.57
N GLU A 54 -3.08 5.23 -3.09
CA GLU A 54 -2.89 6.05 -4.29
C GLU A 54 -2.01 5.29 -5.30
N SER A 55 -2.32 5.38 -6.59
CA SER A 55 -1.48 4.81 -7.65
C SER A 55 -1.30 5.82 -8.78
N ILE A 56 -0.06 5.98 -9.20
CA ILE A 56 0.35 6.89 -10.27
C ILE A 56 1.09 6.06 -11.32
N ALA A 57 0.65 6.15 -12.58
CA ALA A 57 1.29 5.48 -13.70
C ALA A 57 2.00 6.49 -14.59
N HIS A 58 3.27 6.24 -14.88
CA HIS A 58 4.08 6.98 -15.85
C HIS A 58 4.33 6.09 -17.06
N TYR A 59 3.90 6.55 -18.25
CA TYR A 59 4.12 5.80 -19.48
C TYR A 59 5.57 5.93 -19.96
N LEU A 60 6.26 4.81 -20.12
CA LEU A 60 7.60 4.77 -20.70
C LEU A 60 7.49 4.33 -22.16
N PHE A 61 7.29 5.32 -23.04
CA PHE A 61 7.08 5.13 -24.49
C PHE A 61 8.16 4.26 -25.17
N LYS A 62 9.40 4.27 -24.67
CA LYS A 62 10.53 3.54 -25.29
C LYS A 62 10.37 2.02 -25.30
N ASN A 63 9.67 1.43 -24.32
CA ASN A 63 9.64 -0.01 -24.14
C ASN A 63 8.21 -0.60 -24.16
N GLY A 64 7.19 0.21 -24.47
CA GLY A 64 5.79 -0.21 -24.41
C GLY A 64 5.30 -0.56 -22.99
N LYS A 65 6.01 -0.12 -21.95
CA LYS A 65 5.74 -0.43 -20.55
C LYS A 65 5.30 0.80 -19.77
N TYR A 66 4.60 0.57 -18.67
CA TYR A 66 4.26 1.56 -17.66
C TYR A 66 5.18 1.36 -16.46
N THR A 67 5.67 2.46 -15.88
CA THR A 67 6.13 2.44 -14.49
C THR A 67 4.95 2.86 -13.63
N ILE A 68 4.57 2.01 -12.68
CA ILE A 68 3.51 2.30 -11.73
C ILE A 68 4.09 2.41 -10.33
N THR A 69 3.84 3.55 -9.69
CA THR A 69 4.13 3.79 -8.28
C THR A 69 2.82 3.75 -7.52
N THR A 70 2.74 2.87 -6.53
CA THR A 70 1.59 2.72 -5.66
C THR A 70 2.02 3.01 -4.25
N LYS A 71 1.20 3.75 -3.51
CA LYS A 71 1.49 4.11 -2.13
C LYS A 71 0.27 3.97 -1.22
N ILE A 72 0.55 3.71 0.04
CA ILE A 72 -0.41 3.78 1.14
C ILE A 72 0.03 4.91 2.06
N VAL A 73 -0.87 5.86 2.32
CA VAL A 73 -0.64 7.04 3.15
C VAL A 73 -1.53 6.97 4.39
N ASP A 74 -0.95 7.09 5.58
CA ASP A 74 -1.71 7.25 6.82
C ASP A 74 -2.31 8.65 6.90
N SER A 75 -3.64 8.71 6.99
CA SER A 75 -4.39 9.96 6.92
C SER A 75 -4.17 10.87 8.12
N GLU A 76 -3.74 10.33 9.26
CA GLU A 76 -3.54 11.07 10.51
C GLU A 76 -2.13 11.64 10.62
N THR A 77 -1.15 10.85 10.19
CA THR A 77 0.27 11.14 10.38
C THR A 77 0.95 11.64 9.11
N GLY A 78 0.37 11.39 7.93
CA GLY A 78 0.98 11.66 6.63
C GLY A 78 2.11 10.71 6.26
N LEU A 79 2.41 9.71 7.10
CA LEU A 79 3.43 8.70 6.81
C LEU A 79 2.97 7.84 5.63
N GLU A 80 3.88 7.61 4.69
CA GLU A 80 3.55 6.85 3.49
C GLU A 80 4.53 5.71 3.24
N ILE A 81 3.98 4.69 2.59
CA ILE A 81 4.69 3.53 2.14
C ILE A 81 4.45 3.33 0.65
N GLN A 82 5.46 2.94 -0.14
CA GLN A 82 5.33 2.87 -1.58
C GLN A 82 6.13 1.73 -2.21
N VAL A 83 5.59 1.21 -3.30
CA VAL A 83 6.25 0.26 -4.19
C VAL A 83 6.19 0.81 -5.60
N THR A 84 7.25 0.60 -6.38
CA THR A 84 7.30 1.01 -7.79
C THR A 84 7.74 -0.16 -8.63
N ASN A 85 6.91 -0.51 -9.62
CA ASN A 85 7.16 -1.61 -10.53
C ASN A 85 6.99 -1.17 -11.98
N SER A 86 7.65 -1.86 -12.90
CA SER A 86 7.44 -1.68 -14.34
C SER A 86 6.67 -2.86 -14.89
N THR A 87 5.64 -2.59 -15.68
CA THR A 87 4.69 -3.60 -16.17
C THR A 87 4.21 -3.30 -17.58
N ASP A 88 3.81 -4.33 -18.31
CA ASP A 88 3.15 -4.28 -19.63
C ASP A 88 1.67 -4.72 -19.57
N ILE A 89 1.15 -5.02 -18.37
CA ILE A 89 -0.27 -5.39 -18.16
C ILE A 89 -1.16 -4.15 -17.96
N ASP A 90 -2.47 -4.37 -17.82
CA ASP A 90 -3.44 -3.31 -17.52
C ASP A 90 -3.09 -2.56 -16.22
N ILE A 91 -3.19 -1.23 -16.26
CA ILE A 91 -2.79 -0.35 -15.15
C ILE A 91 -3.60 -0.63 -13.88
N ARG A 92 -4.88 -0.99 -14.01
CA ARG A 92 -5.74 -1.26 -12.84
C ARG A 92 -5.31 -2.56 -12.17
N GLU A 93 -5.01 -3.59 -12.97
CA GLU A 93 -4.51 -4.87 -12.46
C GLU A 93 -3.15 -4.70 -11.79
N ALA A 94 -2.24 -3.95 -12.42
CA ALA A 94 -0.93 -3.66 -11.84
C ALA A 94 -1.03 -2.86 -10.53
N SER A 95 -1.98 -1.92 -10.43
CA SER A 95 -2.23 -1.15 -9.20
C SER A 95 -2.64 -2.08 -8.06
N ILE A 96 -3.49 -3.07 -8.35
CA ILE A 96 -3.92 -4.06 -7.36
C ILE A 96 -2.74 -4.94 -6.96
N GLN A 97 -1.95 -5.45 -7.91
CA GLN A 97 -0.76 -6.27 -7.60
C GLN A 97 0.23 -5.52 -6.69
N ASN A 98 0.47 -4.23 -6.95
CA ASN A 98 1.30 -3.41 -6.09
C ASN A 98 0.73 -3.23 -4.67
N LEU A 99 -0.60 -3.07 -4.54
CA LEU A 99 -1.24 -2.99 -3.23
C LEU A 99 -1.11 -4.31 -2.46
N ILE A 100 -1.25 -5.46 -3.14
CA ILE A 100 -0.99 -6.78 -2.55
C ILE A 100 0.45 -6.84 -2.04
N LEU A 101 1.43 -6.47 -2.87
CA LEU A 101 2.84 -6.47 -2.49
C LEU A 101 3.09 -5.59 -1.27
N LEU A 102 2.49 -4.41 -1.19
CA LEU A 102 2.64 -3.55 -0.03
C LEU A 102 2.18 -4.23 1.26
N PHE A 103 1.03 -4.89 1.28
CA PHE A 103 0.50 -5.56 2.48
C PHE A 103 1.13 -6.92 2.77
N ASP A 104 1.64 -7.63 1.76
CA ASP A 104 2.31 -8.92 1.91
C ASP A 104 3.78 -8.75 2.34
N GLU A 105 4.46 -7.74 1.81
CA GLU A 105 5.77 -7.34 2.27
C GLU A 105 5.65 -6.54 3.57
N LYS A 106 6.05 -7.16 4.68
CA LYS A 106 6.23 -6.47 5.96
C LYS A 106 7.16 -5.28 5.74
N LEU A 107 6.66 -4.07 6.03
CA LEU A 107 7.35 -2.77 5.98
C LEU A 107 8.78 -2.85 5.43
N PRO A 108 9.01 -2.54 4.14
CA PRO A 108 10.33 -2.25 3.62
C PRO A 108 11.19 -1.47 4.61
N ASP A 109 12.44 -1.90 4.78
CA ASP A 109 13.41 -1.32 5.74
C ASP A 109 13.60 0.21 5.58
N TYR A 110 13.13 0.79 4.49
CA TYR A 110 13.29 2.19 4.10
C TYR A 110 12.17 3.13 4.58
N TYR A 111 11.15 2.68 5.34
CA TYR A 111 10.05 3.56 5.73
C TYR A 111 10.38 4.57 6.84
N VAL A 112 11.00 5.68 6.44
CA VAL A 112 10.54 7.03 6.78
C VAL A 112 10.84 7.93 5.57
N GLY A 113 9.87 8.10 4.67
CA GLY A 113 9.93 9.17 3.68
C GLY A 113 9.69 10.51 4.36
N MET A 114 10.73 11.12 4.96
CA MET A 114 10.70 12.55 5.25
C MET A 114 10.91 13.30 3.93
N ARG A 115 9.89 14.04 3.48
CA ARG A 115 10.11 15.28 2.76
C ARG A 115 9.85 16.44 3.72
#